data_AF-A0A6M4ASF0-F1
#
_entry.id   AF-A0A6M4ASF0-F1
#
_cell.length_a   1.000
_cell.length_b   1.000
_cell.length_c   1.000
_cell.angle_alpha   90.00
_cell.angle_beta   90.00
_cell.angle_gamma   90.00
#
_symmetry.space_group_name_H-M   'P 1'
#
loop_
_entity.id
_entity.type
_entity.pdbx_description
1 polymer ?
#
loop_
_entity_poly.entity_id
_entity_poly.type
_entity_poly.pdbx_seq_one_letter_code
_entity_poly.pdbx_strand_id
1 'polypeptide(L)' 'MRLILTAVLFAVIATTMMGAGITFVLSTPGYTSMMLMLAAGAGFVLALPVAWFVASSVLKAVR' A
#
# COMPACT_ATOMS: atom_id res chain seq x y z
N MET A 1 -15.85 -2.75 -14.49
CA MET A 1 -14.52 -3.40 -14.61
C MET A 1 -13.42 -2.70 -13.81
N ARG A 2 -13.16 -1.40 -14.01
CA ARG A 2 -11.98 -0.70 -13.46
C ARG A 2 -11.91 -0.72 -11.92
N LEU A 3 -13.04 -0.53 -11.24
CA LEU A 3 -13.10 -0.48 -9.77
C LEU A 3 -12.75 -1.82 -9.11
N ILE A 4 -13.19 -2.93 -9.72
CA ILE A 4 -12.97 -4.28 -9.20
C ILE A 4 -11.48 -4.62 -9.27
N LEU A 5 -10.83 -4.28 -10.39
CA LEU A 5 -9.39 -4.48 -10.55
C LEU A 5 -8.60 -3.68 -9.52
N THR A 6 -8.96 -2.40 -9.32
CA THR A 6 -8.32 -1.57 -8.28
C THR A 6 -8.52 -2.15 -6.89
N ALA A 7 -9.70 -2.66 -6.54
CA ALA A 7 -9.98 -3.24 -5.23
C ALA A 7 -9.16 -4.52 -4.96
N VAL A 8 -9.05 -5.40 -5.96
CA VAL A 8 -8.24 -6.62 -5.86
C VAL A 8 -6.76 -6.28 -5.74
N LEU A 9 -6.26 -5.37 -6.58
CA LEU A 9 -4.87 -4.91 -6.52
C LEU A 9 -4.58 -4.19 -5.20
N PHE A 10 -5.52 -3.42 -4.67
CA PHE A 10 -5.38 -2.71 -3.41
C PHE A 10 -5.12 -3.66 -2.24
N ALA A 11 -5.81 -4.82 -2.16
CA ALA A 11 -5.58 -5.78 -1.08
C ALA A 11 -4.11 -6.25 -1.00
N VAL A 12 -3.49 -6.47 -2.16
CA VAL A 12 -2.08 -6.91 -2.24
C VAL A 12 -1.12 -5.73 -2.05
N ILE A 13 -1.40 -4.58 -2.67
CA ILE A 13 -0.54 -3.39 -2.61
C ILE A 13 -0.56 -2.78 -1.21
N ALA A 14 -1.71 -2.74 -0.54
CA ALA A 14 -1.84 -2.20 0.80
C ALA A 14 -1.07 -3.04 1.82
N THR A 15 -1.22 -4.36 1.78
CA THR A 15 -0.50 -5.25 2.70
C THR A 15 1.01 -5.19 2.50
N THR A 16 1.48 -5.11 1.26
CA THR A 16 2.92 -4.96 0.97
C THR A 16 3.47 -3.59 1.39
N MET A 17 2.76 -2.49 1.09
CA MET A 17 3.19 -1.14 1.51
C MET A 17 3.16 -0.95 3.03
N MET A 18 2.13 -1.48 3.71
CA MET A 18 2.07 -1.51 5.17
C MET A 18 3.23 -2.33 5.75
N GLY A 19 3.46 -3.53 5.21
CA GLY A 19 4.56 -4.40 5.61
C GLY A 19 5.92 -3.70 5.50
N ALA A 20 6.19 -3.04 4.37
CA ALA A 20 7.42 -2.27 4.16
C ALA A 20 7.59 -1.12 5.16
N GLY A 21 6.50 -0.39 5.46
CA GLY A 21 6.53 0.67 6.48
C GLY A 21 6.81 0.12 7.88
N ILE A 22 6.20 -1.02 8.23
CA ILE A 22 6.40 -1.67 9.53
C ILE A 22 7.82 -2.21 9.66
N THR A 23 8.36 -2.89 8.64
CA THR A 23 9.74 -3.40 8.67
C THR A 23 10.75 -2.27 8.80
N PHE A 24 10.50 -1.12 8.14
CA PHE A 24 11.33 0.07 8.29
C PHE A 24 11.33 0.59 9.73
N VAL A 25 10.17 0.73 10.37
CA VAL A 25 10.09 1.17 11.77
C VAL A 25 10.76 0.19 12.72
N LEU A 26 10.57 -1.12 12.52
CA LEU A 26 11.22 -2.15 13.35
C LEU A 26 12.75 -2.18 13.18
N SER A 27 13.27 -1.73 12.04
CA SER A 27 14.71 -1.61 11.83
C SER A 27 15.34 -0.40 12.55
N THR A 28 14.52 0.51 13.07
CA THR A 28 14.98 1.74 13.74
C THR A 28 15.06 1.52 15.25
N PRO A 29 16.19 1.83 15.91
CA PRO A 29 16.30 1.73 17.37
C PRO A 29 15.37 2.75 18.06
N GLY A 30 14.74 2.33 19.17
CA GLY A 30 13.85 3.20 19.96
C GLY A 30 12.45 3.39 19.37
N TYR A 31 11.98 2.48 18.50
CA TYR A 31 10.63 2.54 17.96
C TYR A 31 9.57 2.45 19.07
N THR A 32 8.43 3.09 18.81
CA THR A 32 7.24 3.03 19.69
C THR A 32 6.06 2.42 18.95
N SER A 33 5.08 1.91 19.70
CA SER A 33 3.82 1.38 19.13
C SER A 33 3.10 2.42 18.25
N MET A 34 3.15 3.70 18.64
CA MET A 34 2.59 4.80 17.86
C MET A 34 3.28 4.97 16.50
N MET A 35 4.61 4.87 16.44
CA MET A 35 5.34 4.90 15.16
C MET A 35 4.95 3.76 14.24
N LEU A 36 4.72 2.56 14.80
CA LEU A 36 4.25 1.39 14.05
C LEU A 36 2.87 1.62 13.42
N MET A 37 1.93 2.17 14.21
CA MET A 37 0.58 2.49 13.74
C MET A 37 0.60 3.58 12.66
N LEU A 38 1.47 4.59 12.80
CA LEU A 38 1.63 5.63 11.79
C LEU A 38 2.23 5.09 10.50
N ALA A 39 3.22 4.22 10.56
CA ALA A 39 3.82 3.62 9.38
C ALA A 39 2.84 2.68 8.64
N ALA A 40 2.08 1.87 9.39
CA ALA A 40 1.01 1.07 8.82
C ALA A 40 -0.07 1.97 8.19
N GLY A 41 -0.55 2.99 8.91
CA GLY A 41 -1.53 3.94 8.38
C GLY A 41 -1.04 4.65 7.12
N ALA A 42 0.21 5.10 7.09
CA ALA A 42 0.82 5.73 5.93
C ALA A 42 0.88 4.77 4.73
N GLY A 43 1.33 3.53 4.94
CA GLY A 43 1.38 2.50 3.89
C GLY A 43 0.00 2.21 3.29
N PHE A 44 -1.04 2.18 4.12
CA PHE A 44 -2.42 1.98 3.66
C PHE A 44 -2.96 3.16 2.85
N VAL A 45 -2.74 4.38 3.33
CA VAL A 45 -3.19 5.59 2.63
C VAL A 45 -2.47 5.74 1.29
N LEU A 46 -1.16 5.49 1.25
CA LEU A 46 -0.37 5.52 0.01
C LEU A 46 -0.75 4.40 -0.96
N ALA A 47 -1.25 3.27 -0.47
CA ALA A 47 -1.69 2.18 -1.34
C ALA A 47 -2.92 2.53 -2.18
N LEU A 48 -3.77 3.47 -1.76
CA LEU A 48 -4.94 3.91 -2.53
C LEU A 48 -4.57 4.53 -3.89
N PRO A 49 -3.75 5.60 -3.96
CA PRO A 49 -3.34 6.15 -5.24
C PRO A 49 -2.49 5.16 -6.05
N VAL A 50 -1.61 4.39 -5.39
CA VAL A 50 -0.76 3.40 -6.09
C VAL A 50 -1.60 2.33 -6.78
N ALA A 51 -2.59 1.75 -6.09
CA ALA A 51 -3.47 0.75 -6.68
C ALA A 51 -4.26 1.30 -7.87
N TRP A 52 -4.69 2.56 -7.83
CA TRP A 52 -5.39 3.21 -8.92
C TRP A 52 -4.50 3.46 -10.14
N PHE A 53 -3.25 3.89 -9.92
CA PHE A 53 -2.27 4.04 -10.99
C PHE A 53 -1.95 2.70 -11.65
N VAL A 54 -1.67 1.66 -10.86
CA VAL A 54 -1.37 0.32 -11.38
C VAL A 54 -2.56 -0.23 -12.17
N ALA A 55 -3.77 -0.17 -11.62
CA ALA A 55 -4.98 -0.60 -12.32
C ALA A 55 -5.18 0.15 -13.65
N SER A 56 -4.91 1.46 -13.68
CA SER A 56 -5.01 2.28 -14.89
C SER A 56 -3.97 1.90 -15.93
N SER A 57 -2.73 1.60 -15.53
CA SER A 57 -1.67 1.13 -16.43
C SER A 57 -2.00 -0.25 -17.01
N VAL A 58 -2.48 -1.18 -16.19
CA VAL A 58 -2.90 -2.52 -16.64
C VAL A 58 -4.04 -2.43 -17.65
N LEU A 59 -5.06 -1.61 -17.37
CA LEU A 59 -6.19 -1.42 -18.29
C LEU A 59 -5.79 -0.77 -19.62
N LYS A 60 -4.78 0.12 -19.62
CA LYS A 60 -4.24 0.70 -20.86
C LYS A 60 -3.44 -0.33 -21.66
N ALA A 61 -2.69 -1.20 -21.02
CA ALA A 61 -1.88 -2.22 -21.70
C ALA A 61 -2.72 -3.34 -22.33
N VAL A 62 -3.90 -3.63 -21.77
CA VAL A 62 -4.81 -4.67 -22.26
C VAL A 62 -5.72 -4.20 -23.39
N ARG A 63 -5.85 -2.88 -23.61
CA ARG A 63 -6.70 -2.29 -24.65
C ARG A 63 -5.90 -1.99 -25.90
#